data_AF-A0A645GN47-F1
#
_entry.id   AF-A0A645GN47-F1
#
_cell.length_a   1.000
_cell.length_b   1.000
_cell.length_c   1.000
_cell.angle_alpha   90.00
_cell.angle_beta   90.00
_cell.angle_gamma   90.00
#
_symmetry.space_group_name_H-M   'P 1'
#
loop_
_entity.id
_entity.type
_entity.pdbx_description
1 polymer ?
#
loop_
_entity_poly.entity_id
_entity_poly.type
_entity_poly.pdbx_seq_one_letter_code
_entity_poly.pdbx_strand_id
1 'polypeptide(L)' 'MENMSGFSSDKDNYYFAIENLRSKAGVKIMGNQKLARVVFWASSTTSCPEPYIFIRINPNEKFTWKNEYEFYEF' A
#
# COMPACT_ATOMS: atom_id res chain seq x y z
N MET A 1 -19.47 7.87 4.56
CA MET A 1 -18.19 7.50 3.92
C MET A 1 -17.13 7.74 4.98
N GLU A 2 -16.68 6.69 5.66
CA GLU A 2 -15.57 6.82 6.59
C GLU A 2 -14.28 6.96 5.79
N ASN A 3 -13.54 8.04 6.06
CA ASN A 3 -12.25 8.31 5.47
C ASN A 3 -11.24 7.23 5.87
N MET A 4 -10.19 7.05 5.05
CA MET A 4 -9.03 6.24 5.44
C MET A 4 -8.52 6.66 6.83
N SER A 5 -8.58 5.77 7.80
CA SER A 5 -7.97 5.92 9.12
C SER A 5 -6.58 5.26 9.16
N GLY A 6 -5.69 5.67 10.09
CA GLY A 6 -4.43 4.96 10.34
C GLY A 6 -3.14 5.65 9.86
N PHE A 7 -3.21 6.91 9.44
CA PHE A 7 -2.01 7.71 9.18
C PHE A 7 -1.31 8.06 10.50
N SER A 8 -0.15 7.44 10.74
CA SER A 8 0.78 7.87 11.78
C SER A 8 1.96 8.55 11.10
N SER A 9 2.35 9.72 11.59
CA SER A 9 3.55 10.43 11.15
C SER A 9 4.84 9.64 11.42
N ASP A 10 4.77 8.62 12.27
CA ASP A 10 5.93 7.99 12.90
C ASP A 10 6.11 6.52 12.49
N LYS A 11 5.28 6.02 11.58
CA LYS A 11 5.43 4.66 11.05
C LYS A 11 6.32 4.65 9.81
N ASP A 12 7.41 3.91 9.91
CA ASP A 12 8.30 3.56 8.79
C ASP A 12 7.75 2.41 7.94
N ASN A 13 6.43 2.21 7.96
CA ASN A 13 5.75 1.19 7.20
C ASN A 13 4.35 1.64 6.79
N TYR A 14 3.75 0.88 5.88
CA TYR A 14 2.35 1.03 5.52
C TYR A 14 1.68 -0.33 5.42
N TYR A 15 0.37 -0.33 5.67
CA TYR A 15 -0.52 -1.48 5.54
C TYR A 15 -1.88 -1.01 5.03
N PHE A 16 -2.40 -1.67 4.00
CA PHE A 16 -3.79 -1.52 3.57
C PHE A 16 -4.31 -2.83 2.98
N ALA A 17 -5.63 -3.01 2.99
CA ALA A 17 -6.28 -4.15 2.39
C ALA A 17 -7.37 -3.70 1.42
N ILE A 18 -7.57 -4.47 0.35
CA ILE A 18 -8.75 -4.37 -0.51
C ILE A 18 -9.44 -5.72 -0.52
N GLU A 19 -10.76 -5.67 -0.35
CA GLU A 19 -11.62 -6.83 -0.26
C GLU A 19 -12.75 -6.72 -1.28
N ASN A 20 -12.92 -7.77 -2.07
CA ASN A 20 -14.09 -7.94 -2.92
C ASN A 20 -15.16 -8.72 -2.15
N LEU A 21 -16.18 -8.01 -1.68
CA LEU A 21 -17.25 -8.58 -0.87
C LEU A 21 -18.09 -9.65 -1.60
N ARG A 22 -18.11 -9.63 -2.94
CA ARG A 22 -18.85 -10.59 -3.77
C ARG A 22 -18.08 -11.90 -3.94
N SER A 23 -16.80 -11.81 -4.30
CA SER A 23 -15.96 -12.98 -4.51
C SER A 23 -15.34 -13.51 -3.23
N LYS A 24 -15.47 -12.77 -2.11
CA LYS A 24 -14.84 -13.12 -0.84
C LYS A 24 -13.32 -13.21 -0.91
N ALA A 25 -12.71 -12.48 -1.84
CA ALA A 25 -11.27 -12.45 -2.06
C ALA A 25 -10.70 -11.11 -1.62
N GLY A 26 -9.53 -11.13 -1.01
CA GLY A 26 -8.84 -9.94 -0.53
C GLY A 26 -7.33 -9.97 -0.82
N VAL A 27 -6.73 -8.79 -0.76
CA VAL A 27 -5.26 -8.62 -0.79
C VAL A 27 -4.85 -7.64 0.30
N LYS A 28 -3.88 -8.04 1.14
CA LYS A 28 -3.16 -7.15 2.05
C LYS A 28 -1.89 -6.68 1.37
N ILE A 29 -1.60 -5.40 1.51
CA ILE A 29 -0.48 -4.73 0.86
C ILE A 29 0.33 -4.04 1.94
N MET A 30 1.59 -4.43 2.06
CA MET A 30 2.48 -4.02 3.13
C MET A 30 3.80 -3.50 2.58
N GLY A 31 4.30 -2.39 3.12
CA GLY A 31 5.61 -1.87 2.76
C GLY A 31 6.45 -1.54 3.98
N ASN A 32 7.76 -1.70 3.84
CA ASN A 32 8.73 -1.41 4.91
C ASN A 32 9.30 0.01 4.85
N GLN A 33 8.57 0.95 4.23
CA GLN A 33 8.97 2.35 4.09
C GLN A 33 7.83 3.26 4.50
N LYS A 34 8.18 4.48 4.92
CA LYS A 34 7.20 5.53 5.20
C LYS A 34 6.44 5.90 3.93
N LEU A 35 5.12 5.97 4.07
CA LEU A 35 4.23 6.36 2.98
C LEU A 35 4.31 7.86 2.75
N ALA A 36 4.64 8.28 1.53
CA ALA A 36 4.66 9.69 1.14
C ALA A 36 3.27 10.16 0.67
N ARG A 37 2.55 9.30 -0.06
CA ARG A 37 1.20 9.56 -0.60
C ARG A 37 0.54 8.24 -0.98
N VAL A 38 -0.79 8.21 -0.98
CA VAL A 38 -1.58 7.17 -1.67
C VAL A 38 -2.40 7.83 -2.76
N VAL A 39 -2.40 7.23 -3.95
CA VAL A 39 -3.37 7.54 -5.00
C VAL A 39 -4.29 6.35 -5.14
N PHE A 40 -5.60 6.59 -5.20
CA PHE A 40 -6.57 5.55 -5.44
C PHE A 40 -7.18 5.73 -6.83
N TRP A 41 -6.93 4.75 -7.71
CA TRP A 41 -7.55 4.66 -9.03
C TRP A 41 -8.39 3.40 -9.13
N ALA A 42 -9.53 3.47 -9.81
CA ALA A 42 -10.39 2.31 -10.01
C ALA A 42 -11.14 2.37 -11.34
N SER A 43 -11.49 1.18 -11.84
CA SER A 43 -12.40 0.93 -12.95
C SER A 43 -13.35 -0.23 -12.60
N SER A 44 -14.23 -0.61 -13.52
CA SER A 44 -15.14 -1.75 -13.32
C SER A 44 -14.45 -3.09 -13.08
N THR A 45 -13.18 -3.23 -13.46
CA THR A 45 -12.44 -4.51 -13.38
C THR A 45 -11.27 -4.48 -12.39
N THR A 46 -10.92 -3.31 -11.85
CA THR A 46 -9.66 -3.15 -11.11
C THR A 46 -9.77 -2.05 -10.06
N SER A 47 -9.19 -2.30 -8.89
CA SER A 47 -9.01 -1.32 -7.81
C SER A 47 -7.52 -1.22 -7.48
N CYS A 48 -6.96 -0.01 -7.58
CA CYS A 48 -5.52 0.27 -7.44
C CYS A 48 -5.27 1.27 -6.30
N PRO A 49 -4.94 0.79 -5.10
CA PRO A 49 -4.35 1.59 -4.04
C PRO A 49 -2.84 1.70 -4.30
N GLU A 50 -2.37 2.86 -4.74
CA GLU A 50 -0.99 3.05 -5.18
C GLU A 50 -0.16 3.74 -4.08
N PRO A 51 0.74 3.02 -3.39
CA PRO A 51 1.61 3.60 -2.36
C PRO A 51 2.84 4.26 -2.98
N TYR A 52 3.03 5.54 -2.73
CA TYR A 52 4.22 6.28 -3.12
C TYR A 52 5.18 6.38 -1.93
N ILE A 53 6.46 6.10 -2.15
CA ILE A 53 7.54 6.26 -1.18
C ILE A 53 8.53 7.31 -1.69
N PHE A 54 9.16 8.04 -0.78
CA PHE A 54 10.21 8.99 -1.13
C PHE A 54 11.58 8.32 -0.93
N ILE A 55 12.40 8.30 -1.97
CA ILE A 55 13.76 7.71 -1.93
C ILE A 55 14.77 8.81 -2.24
N ARG A 56 15.78 8.95 -1.38
CA ARG A 56 16.95 9.81 -1.61
C ARG A 56 18.21 8.96 -1.44
N ILE A 57 18.99 8.83 -2.51
CA ILE A 57 20.22 8.02 -2.55
C ILE A 57 21.35 8.82 -3.20
N ASN A 58 22.58 8.61 -2.75
CA ASN A 58 23.78 9.24 -3.30
C ASN A 58 24.40 8.42 -4.45
N PRO A 59 25.34 8.99 -5.23
CA PRO A 59 26.11 8.21 -6.20
C PRO A 59 26.80 7.00 -5.55
N ASN A 60 26.70 5.83 -6.20
CA ASN A 60 27.21 4.53 -5.75
C ASN A 60 26.53 3.93 -4.49
N GLU A 61 25.47 4.56 -3.97
CA GLU A 61 24.68 4.01 -2.88
C GLU A 61 23.66 2.97 -3.39
N LYS A 62 23.33 1.98 -2.56
CA LYS A 62 22.27 1.00 -2.84
C LYS A 62 21.19 1.14 -1.78
N PHE A 63 19.94 1.17 -2.22
CA PHE A 63 18.77 1.20 -1.36
C PHE A 63 17.85 0.03 -1.71
N THR A 64 17.35 -0.66 -0.68
CA THR A 64 16.44 -1.78 -0.82
C THR A 64 15.17 -1.50 -0.03
N TRP A 65 14.03 -1.83 -0.64
CA TRP A 65 12.74 -1.79 0.03
C TRP A 65 11.95 -3.04 -0.35
N LYS A 66 10.92 -3.32 0.44
CA LYS A 66 10.04 -4.46 0.27
C LYS A 66 8.60 -3.98 0.23
N ASN A 67 7.87 -4.44 -0.78
CA ASN A 67 6.42 -4.37 -0.86
C ASN A 67 5.90 -5.80 -0.94
N GLU A 68 5.03 -6.19 -0.02
CA GLU A 68 4.48 -7.54 0.09
C GLU A 68 2.99 -7.52 -0.20
N TYR A 69 2.53 -8.56 -0.92
CA TYR A 69 1.14 -8.79 -1.28
C TYR A 69 0.73 -10.16 -0.76
N GLU A 70 -0.23 -10.19 0.16
CA GLU A 70 -0.81 -11.41 0.68
C GLU A 70 -2.24 -11.54 0.19
N PHE A 71 -2.51 -12.56 -0.63
CA PHE A 71 -3.85 -12.88 -1.12
C PHE A 71 -4.55 -13.85 -0.17
N TYR A 72 -5.81 -13.60 0.12
CA TYR A 72 -6.62 -14.39 1.04
C TYR A 72 -8.09 -14.44 0.64
N GLU A 73 -8.84 -15.34 1.27
CA GLU A 73 -10.30 -15.42 1.21
C GLU A 73 -10.92 -15.17 2.60
N PHE A 74 -12.15 -14.66 2.67
CA PHE A 74 -12.84 -14.30 3.92
C PHE A 74 -14.36 -14.49 3.92
#